data_AF-A0A7X6TF61-F1
#
_entry.id   AF-A0A7X6TF61-F1
#
_cell.length_a   1.000
_cell.length_b   1.000
_cell.length_c   1.000
_cell.angle_alpha   90.00
_cell.angle_beta   90.00
_cell.angle_gamma   90.00
#
_symmetry.space_group_name_H-M   'P 1'
#
loop_
_entity.id
_entity.type
_entity.pdbx_description
1 polymer ?
#
loop_
_entity_poly.entity_id
_entity_poly.type
_entity_poly.pdbx_seq_one_letter_code
_entity_poly.pdbx_strand_id
1 'polypeptide(L)'
;NREAVDLWVAYFKPFKQGDYMPAPRLETDASANQYGQADIKIANAMEIENLPAVNVHQYRFEAGEHDLNLGKGLCLVLGFSKAEAAFSTRDAGFMEKTAIDWLFY
;
A
#
# COMPACT_ATOMS: atom_id res chain seq x y z
N ASN A 1 -6.99 10.93 -15.64
CA ASN A 1 -5.90 10.25 -16.41
C ASN A 1 -6.43 9.84 -17.79
N ARG A 2 -5.59 9.86 -18.84
CA ARG A 2 -5.98 9.49 -20.22
C ARG A 2 -5.76 8.01 -20.58
N GLU A 3 -4.96 7.31 -19.77
CA GLU A 3 -4.66 5.88 -19.85
C GLU A 3 -4.70 5.31 -18.42
N ALA A 4 -4.82 4.00 -18.27
CA ALA A 4 -4.86 3.37 -16.94
C ALA A 4 -3.55 3.63 -16.16
N VAL A 5 -3.70 3.93 -14.87
CA VAL A 5 -2.58 4.26 -13.98
C VAL A 5 -2.67 3.49 -12.66
N ASP A 6 -1.52 3.30 -12.03
CA ASP A 6 -1.41 2.79 -10.68
C ASP A 6 -0.96 3.91 -9.75
N LEU A 7 -1.73 4.16 -8.69
CA LEU A 7 -1.33 5.00 -7.57
C LEU A 7 -0.72 4.12 -6.48
N TRP A 8 0.45 4.51 -6.01
CA TRP A 8 1.18 3.80 -4.97
C TRP A 8 1.02 4.53 -3.64
N VAL A 9 0.45 3.85 -2.65
CA VAL A 9 0.22 4.40 -1.30
C VAL A 9 0.92 3.52 -0.28
N ALA A 10 1.75 4.12 0.57
CA ALA A 10 2.44 3.44 1.65
C ALA A 10 1.72 3.68 2.99
N TYR A 11 1.50 2.59 3.72
CA TYR A 11 0.86 2.56 5.02
C TYR A 11 1.88 2.15 6.07
N PHE A 12 1.95 2.91 7.16
CA PHE A 12 2.80 2.57 8.30
C PHE A 12 2.31 1.28 8.95
N LYS A 13 3.25 0.41 9.32
CA LYS A 13 2.94 -0.69 10.22
C LYS A 13 2.54 -0.10 11.57
N PRO A 14 1.43 -0.55 12.17
CA PRO A 14 0.92 0.05 13.38
C PRO A 14 1.93 -0.13 14.52
N PHE A 15 2.46 0.99 15.02
CA PHE A 15 3.26 1.04 16.25
C PHE A 15 2.42 1.45 17.47
N LYS A 16 1.43 2.33 17.25
CA LYS A 16 0.36 2.72 18.17
C LYS A 16 -0.90 3.05 17.38
N GLN A 17 -2.07 2.75 17.95
CA GLN A 17 -3.37 3.03 17.34
C GLN A 17 -3.70 4.52 17.49
N GLY A 18 -3.87 5.26 16.38
CA GLY A 18 -4.38 6.64 16.41
C GLY A 18 -3.73 7.62 15.42
N ASP A 19 -2.43 7.52 15.17
CA ASP A 19 -1.70 8.52 14.36
C ASP A 19 -1.58 8.13 12.87
N TYR A 20 -1.62 6.84 12.56
CA TYR A 20 -1.42 6.32 11.22
C TYR A 20 -2.74 5.91 10.56
N MET A 21 -2.86 6.16 9.27
CA MET A 21 -4.00 5.70 8.48
C MET A 21 -3.94 4.17 8.38
N PRO A 22 -5.03 3.44 8.68
CA PRO A 22 -5.04 2.00 8.52
C PRO A 22 -4.99 1.64 7.03
N ALA A 23 -4.24 0.58 6.71
CA ALA A 23 -4.27 -0.02 5.37
C ALA A 23 -5.69 -0.55 5.07
N PRO A 24 -6.12 -0.54 3.79
CA PRO A 24 -7.39 -1.11 3.37
C PRO A 24 -7.46 -2.61 3.75
N ARG A 25 -8.54 -3.03 4.41
CA ARG A 25 -8.78 -4.42 4.81
C ARG A 25 -10.20 -4.85 4.46
N LEU A 26 -10.31 -5.93 3.68
CA LEU A 26 -11.57 -6.51 3.24
C LEU A 26 -12.46 -6.98 4.40
N GLU A 27 -11.85 -7.40 5.51
CA GLU A 27 -12.56 -7.87 6.72
C GLU A 27 -13.42 -6.78 7.37
N THR A 28 -13.04 -5.51 7.18
CA THR A 28 -13.67 -4.36 7.82
C THR A 28 -14.39 -3.45 6.85
N ASP A 29 -14.09 -3.56 5.55
CA ASP A 29 -14.65 -2.70 4.51
C ASP A 29 -14.72 -3.44 3.17
N ALA A 30 -15.94 -3.68 2.68
CA ALA A 30 -16.19 -4.33 1.41
C ALA A 30 -15.70 -3.49 0.20
N SER A 31 -15.45 -2.20 0.38
CA SER A 31 -14.86 -1.31 -0.64
C SER A 31 -13.33 -1.39 -0.69
N ALA A 32 -12.68 -2.07 0.27
CA ALA A 32 -11.22 -2.12 0.43
C ALA A 32 -10.46 -2.83 -0.70
N ASN A 33 -11.14 -3.32 -1.74
CA ASN A 33 -10.49 -3.86 -2.94
C ASN A 33 -11.06 -3.32 -4.26
N GLN A 34 -11.84 -2.23 -4.22
CA GLN A 34 -12.40 -1.62 -5.43
C GLN A 34 -11.34 -1.20 -6.46
N TYR A 35 -10.11 -0.94 -6.01
CA TYR A 35 -8.96 -0.55 -6.82
C TYR A 35 -7.83 -1.59 -6.79
N GLY A 36 -8.06 -2.81 -6.30
CA GLY A 36 -7.01 -3.83 -6.14
C GLY A 36 -6.07 -3.60 -4.95
N GLN A 37 -6.46 -2.73 -4.01
CA GLN A 37 -5.60 -2.20 -2.95
C GLN A 37 -5.50 -3.09 -1.71
N ALA A 38 -6.27 -4.17 -1.61
CA ALA A 38 -6.29 -5.02 -0.42
C ALA A 38 -4.95 -5.72 -0.20
N ASP A 39 -4.26 -6.11 -1.28
CA ASP A 39 -3.00 -6.83 -1.21
C ASP A 39 -1.80 -5.87 -1.09
N ILE A 40 -0.87 -6.24 -0.21
CA ILE A 40 0.44 -5.59 -0.12
C ILE A 40 1.25 -5.97 -1.36
N LYS A 41 1.76 -4.97 -2.08
CA LYS A 41 2.63 -5.18 -3.25
C LYS A 41 4.10 -5.16 -2.89
N ILE A 42 4.49 -4.31 -1.94
CA ILE A 42 5.85 -4.31 -1.40
C ILE A 42 5.75 -4.30 0.13
N ALA A 43 6.11 -5.40 0.77
CA ALA A 43 6.21 -5.47 2.22
C ALA A 43 7.53 -4.84 2.69
N ASN A 44 7.52 -4.23 3.88
CA ASN A 44 8.70 -3.59 4.48
C ASN A 44 9.42 -2.67 3.49
N ALA A 45 8.68 -1.83 2.78
CA ALA A 45 9.16 -1.16 1.58
C ALA A 45 10.20 -0.06 1.85
N MET A 46 10.13 0.58 3.02
CA MET A 46 10.97 1.73 3.36
C MET A 46 11.11 1.86 4.87
N GLU A 47 12.33 2.19 5.29
CA GLU A 47 12.65 2.66 6.64
C GLU A 47 12.71 4.18 6.61
N ILE A 48 12.02 4.83 7.55
CA ILE A 48 12.06 6.28 7.72
C ILE A 48 12.50 6.54 9.15
N GLU A 49 13.49 7.40 9.33
CA GLU A 49 14.07 7.68 10.63
C GLU A 49 12.98 8.10 11.63
N ASN A 50 12.97 7.45 12.79
CA ASN A 50 11.98 7.65 13.86
C ASN A 50 10.52 7.31 13.51
N LEU A 51 10.27 6.61 12.39
CA LEU A 51 8.94 6.15 12.02
C LEU A 51 8.91 4.63 11.77
N PRO A 52 7.75 3.97 11.92
CA PRO A 52 7.61 2.56 11.58
C PRO A 52 7.87 2.30 10.10
N ALA A 53 8.32 1.08 9.77
CA ALA A 53 8.40 0.64 8.38
C ALA A 53 7.01 0.69 7.71
N VAL A 54 6.99 0.95 6.41
CA VAL A 54 5.75 1.04 5.62
C VAL A 54 5.58 -0.16 4.69
N ASN A 55 4.33 -0.54 4.43
CA ASN A 55 3.95 -1.44 3.36
C ASN A 55 3.32 -0.65 2.22
N VAL A 56 3.61 -1.02 0.98
CA VAL A 56 3.09 -0.33 -0.21
C VAL A 56 1.94 -1.12 -0.83
N HIS A 57 0.86 -0.41 -1.09
CA HIS A 57 -0.36 -0.87 -1.74
C HIS A 57 -0.53 -0.16 -3.08
N GLN A 58 -1.20 -0.85 -4.01
CA GLN A 58 -1.49 -0.37 -5.35
C GLN A 58 -2.97 -0.06 -5.49
N TYR A 59 -3.29 1.09 -6.06
CA TYR A 59 -4.65 1.49 -6.43
C TYR A 59 -4.69 1.66 -7.94
N ARG A 60 -5.37 0.77 -8.64
CA ARG A 60 -5.53 0.83 -10.09
C ARG A 60 -6.72 1.70 -10.48
N PHE A 61 -6.49 2.65 -11.36
CA PHE A 61 -7.50 3.52 -11.94
C PHE A 61 -7.51 3.39 -13.46
N GLU A 62 -8.66 3.06 -14.02
CA GLU A 62 -8.88 3.06 -15.48
C GLU A 62 -8.80 4.47 -16.07
N ALA A 63 -8.77 4.64 -17.39
CA ALA A 63 -8.80 5.97 -17.99
C ALA A 63 -10.08 6.74 -17.57
N GLY A 64 -9.94 7.98 -17.10
CA GLY A 64 -11.07 8.77 -16.64
C GLY A 64 -10.72 9.86 -15.61
N GLU A 65 -11.74 10.37 -14.94
CA GLU A 65 -11.61 11.20 -13.73
C GLU A 65 -12.00 10.35 -12.52
N HIS A 66 -11.22 10.45 -11.44
CA HIS A 66 -11.39 9.63 -10.25
C HIS A 66 -11.26 10.48 -9.00
N ASP A 67 -12.14 10.23 -8.04
CA ASP A 67 -12.06 10.77 -6.70
C ASP A 67 -11.64 9.65 -5.75
N LEU A 68 -10.54 9.88 -5.02
CA LEU A 68 -10.07 8.98 -3.97
C LEU A 68 -10.13 9.69 -2.63
N ASN A 69 -10.90 9.11 -1.70
CA ASN A 69 -10.92 9.55 -0.32
C ASN A 69 -10.05 8.62 0.53
N LEU A 70 -8.88 9.11 0.93
CA LEU A 70 -8.02 8.44 1.88
C LEU A 70 -8.52 8.73 3.30
N GLY A 71 -8.55 7.70 4.16
CA GLY A 71 -9.02 7.81 5.54
C GLY A 71 -8.22 8.78 6.42
N LYS A 72 -8.57 8.85 7.71
CA LYS A 72 -7.84 9.70 8.66
C LYS A 72 -6.52 9.05 9.09
N GLY A 73 -5.49 9.87 9.28
CA GLY A 73 -4.18 9.48 9.80
C GLY A 73 -3.06 9.70 8.78
N LEU A 74 -1.82 9.43 9.19
CA LEU A 74 -0.63 9.59 8.35
C LEU A 74 -0.46 8.38 7.40
N CYS A 75 -0.24 8.68 6.12
CA CYS A 75 0.19 7.74 5.08
C CYS A 75 1.10 8.47 4.08
N LEU A 76 1.71 7.72 3.15
CA LEU A 76 2.57 8.29 2.10
C LEU A 76 1.96 8.04 0.73
N VAL A 77 1.84 9.09 -0.08
CA VAL A 77 1.51 8.97 -1.49
C VAL A 77 2.82 9.01 -2.28
N LEU A 78 3.22 7.86 -2.83
CA LEU A 78 4.50 7.71 -3.53
C LEU A 78 4.42 8.18 -5.00
N GLY A 79 3.21 8.33 -5.52
CA GLY A 79 2.93 8.85 -6.85
C GLY A 79 2.25 7.85 -7.76
N PHE A 80 2.28 8.15 -9.06
CA PHE A 80 1.60 7.37 -10.10
C PHE A 80 2.61 6.70 -11.04
N SER A 81 2.29 5.50 -11.50
CA SER A 81 2.96 4.84 -12.63
C SER A 81 1.93 4.47 -13.71
N LYS A 82 2.42 4.09 -14.89
CA LYS A 82 1.58 3.40 -15.86
C LYS A 82 1.03 2.11 -15.25
N ALA A 83 -0.18 1.73 -15.63
CA ALA A 83 -0.76 0.47 -15.19
C ALA A 83 0.06 -0.72 -15.69
N GLU A 84 0.62 -1.50 -14.75
CA GLU A 84 1.34 -2.74 -15.06
C GLU A 84 0.45 -3.97 -14.85
N ALA A 85 0.25 -4.80 -15.88
CA ALA A 85 -0.70 -5.91 -15.82
C ALA A 85 -0.46 -6.88 -14.64
N ALA A 86 0.79 -7.09 -14.24
CA ALA A 86 1.15 -7.92 -13.10
C ALA A 86 2.37 -7.34 -12.36
N PHE A 87 2.13 -6.60 -11.28
CA PHE A 87 3.21 -6.20 -10.38
C PHE A 87 3.59 -7.37 -9.46
N SER A 88 4.86 -7.76 -9.48
CA SER A 88 5.38 -8.84 -8.62
C SER A 88 5.43 -8.41 -7.15
N THR A 89 4.72 -9.14 -6.30
CA THR A 89 4.73 -8.97 -4.86
C THR A 89 6.07 -9.37 -4.28
N ARG A 90 6.65 -8.54 -3.41
CA ARG A 90 7.94 -8.85 -2.77
C ARG A 90 8.06 -8.21 -1.39
N ASP A 91 8.94 -8.75 -0.57
CA ASP A 91 9.42 -8.12 0.66
C ASP A 91 10.73 -7.39 0.38
N ALA A 92 10.81 -6.10 0.68
CA ALA A 92 12.02 -5.30 0.50
C ALA A 92 13.00 -5.39 1.69
N GLY A 93 12.57 -5.99 2.81
CA GLY A 93 13.46 -6.37 3.91
C GLY A 93 13.92 -5.24 4.82
N PHE A 94 13.28 -4.06 4.80
CA PHE A 94 13.59 -2.94 5.71
C PHE A 94 13.02 -3.12 7.14
N MET A 95 12.96 -4.35 7.65
CA MET A 95 12.72 -4.68 9.07
C MET A 95 13.82 -5.63 9.57
N GLU A 96 14.02 -5.68 10.90
CA GLU A 96 14.86 -6.70 11.51
C GLU A 96 14.41 -8.11 11.08
N LYS A 97 15.34 -8.87 10.50
CA LYS A 97 15.14 -10.23 9.97
C LYS A 97 14.75 -11.21 11.08
N THR A 98 13.47 -11.28 11.42
CA THR A 98 12.94 -12.28 12.36
C THR A 98 11.91 -13.22 11.76
N ALA A 99 11.29 -12.89 10.62
CA ALA A 99 10.25 -13.71 10.01
C ALA A 99 10.69 -14.37 8.68
N ILE A 100 10.46 -15.68 8.55
CA ILE A 100 10.70 -16.50 7.33
C ILE A 100 9.46 -16.44 6.42
N ASP A 101 8.79 -15.30 6.34
CA ASP A 101 7.55 -15.16 5.56
C ASP A 101 7.81 -15.13 4.05
N TRP A 102 9.06 -14.86 3.65
CA TRP A 102 9.52 -14.90 2.25
C TRP A 102 9.42 -16.29 1.60
N LEU A 103 9.30 -17.37 2.38
CA LEU A 103 9.17 -18.73 1.86
C LEU A 103 7.79 -18.97 1.21
N PHE A 104 6.80 -18.14 1.54
CA PHE A 104 5.39 -18.36 1.19
C PHE A 104 4.82 -17.35 0.18
N TYR A 105 5.66 -16.49 -0.38
CA TYR A 105 5.31 -15.52 -1.44
C TYR A 105 5.78 -15.95 -2.82
#